data_AF-F9WVX7-F1
#
_entry.id   AF-F9WVX7-F1
#
_cell.length_a   1.000
_cell.length_b   1.000
_cell.length_c   1.000
_cell.angle_alpha   90.00
_cell.angle_beta   90.00
_cell.angle_gamma   90.00
#
_symmetry.space_group_name_H-M   'P 1'
#
loop_
_entity.id
_entity.type
_entity.pdbx_description
1 polymer ?
#
loop_
_entity_poly.entity_id
_entity_poly.type
_entity_poly.pdbx_seq_one_letter_code
_entity_poly.pdbx_strand_id
1 'polypeptide(L)'
;EARQLQSVTSNLIDESRSQFTKLTELFKNLLKDTSIGVRASSDDICDWENFSTSKLSFEDAVKIAPKLQHISVLNSDLLVKNLTALKTSLASLSSHVNEAEQHDAVAETNAKEANKCAEEAAKSSEEAKQIAVEAVRNTIEKKREELCAAGVKLTSLSAKSDDLKKRGEFLRRNVTALGAKAEEDKKRASEAALGCKKAAEVEKEAMSTSLVAITDNVKQGSEELINRCTSNFENVVRAEALFRNATNGVRAEMGTSDEKQKEVDAALGTKKSELHKVMTKFSNAFKNTSVIPTPTNDSVCRLTVANFSGLTFESAVLIAAGLEGVGGIVVDDAEKRVDEYSDVVARVAKSVDGANVHGGRVGRDAENMSKTTDDTDKRARVALNGALNRQRKSLCESMTQLEEVDRNTVALAERASDIKGDVVVHRDRAAVAAHSAEEAATRAAAADAYASQAANEYLESIEAAKDARLVANRIAKTAARSLKTNADHMQRIGASFSNTVKMVSGEACNVSVSVCGGEIECTVTQDLDKSLKEIRDLSALANVTNATRLFAQLVSSGEKATELLMEASKHANATESAARAAVAAAEGAKCAPIYTQMLRMLGNLFRR
;
A
#
# COMPACT_ATOMS: atom_id res chain seq x y z
N GLU A 1 27.20 -51.57 -173.54
CA GLU A 1 26.92 -51.96 -172.14
C GLU A 1 28.04 -51.60 -171.15
N ALA A 2 29.32 -51.90 -171.40
CA ALA A 2 30.40 -51.52 -170.47
C ALA A 2 30.54 -50.01 -170.16
N ARG A 3 30.19 -49.12 -171.10
CA ARG A 3 30.19 -47.65 -170.85
C ARG A 3 28.98 -47.15 -170.02
N GLN A 4 27.92 -47.94 -169.89
CA GLN A 4 26.73 -47.58 -169.09
C GLN A 4 26.93 -47.94 -167.61
N LEU A 5 27.61 -49.05 -167.33
CA LEU A 5 28.00 -49.45 -165.96
C LEU A 5 29.04 -48.50 -165.33
N GLN A 6 29.93 -47.91 -166.12
CA GLN A 6 30.90 -46.94 -165.60
C GLN A 6 30.24 -45.61 -165.17
N SER A 7 29.13 -45.22 -165.81
CA SER A 7 28.36 -44.02 -165.44
C SER A 7 27.52 -44.20 -164.17
N VAL A 8 27.04 -45.41 -163.88
CA VAL A 8 26.21 -45.67 -162.69
C VAL A 8 27.08 -45.80 -161.43
N THR A 9 28.24 -46.44 -161.52
CA THR A 9 29.14 -46.60 -160.37
C THR A 9 29.81 -45.27 -159.97
N SER A 10 30.16 -44.40 -160.93
CA SER A 10 30.64 -43.05 -160.61
C SER A 10 29.58 -42.21 -159.90
N ASN A 11 28.31 -42.25 -160.35
CA ASN A 11 27.23 -41.50 -159.69
C ASN A 11 26.96 -41.98 -158.26
N LEU A 12 27.01 -43.29 -157.99
CA LEU A 12 26.78 -43.84 -156.64
C LEU A 12 27.94 -43.52 -155.67
N ILE A 13 29.18 -43.51 -156.16
CA ILE A 13 30.35 -43.12 -155.36
C ILE A 13 30.29 -41.61 -155.05
N ASP A 14 29.90 -40.78 -156.01
CA ASP A 14 29.77 -39.32 -155.78
C ASP A 14 28.60 -38.98 -154.85
N GLU A 15 27.49 -39.72 -154.90
CA GLU A 15 26.34 -39.52 -154.01
C GLU A 15 26.65 -39.95 -152.57
N SER A 16 27.33 -41.08 -152.38
CA SER A 16 27.78 -41.55 -151.06
C SER A 16 28.86 -40.62 -150.47
N ARG A 17 29.79 -40.13 -151.30
CA ARG A 17 30.79 -39.14 -150.88
C ARG A 17 30.14 -37.81 -150.49
N SER A 18 29.14 -37.34 -151.24
CA SER A 18 28.36 -36.12 -150.91
C SER A 18 27.62 -36.23 -149.57
N GLN A 19 26.99 -37.37 -149.29
CA GLN A 19 26.31 -37.59 -148.02
C GLN A 19 27.28 -37.68 -146.84
N PHE A 20 28.43 -38.36 -147.02
CA PHE A 20 29.46 -38.42 -146.00
C PHE A 20 30.01 -37.02 -145.67
N THR A 21 30.27 -36.19 -146.69
CA THR A 21 30.68 -34.79 -146.50
C THR A 21 29.63 -33.98 -145.72
N LYS A 22 28.33 -34.16 -145.99
CA LYS A 22 27.25 -33.49 -145.23
C LYS A 22 27.21 -33.88 -143.75
N LEU A 23 27.30 -35.17 -143.43
CA LEU A 23 27.30 -35.65 -142.05
C LEU A 23 28.53 -35.18 -141.28
N THR A 24 29.69 -35.19 -141.94
CA THR A 24 30.95 -34.68 -141.39
C THR A 24 30.81 -33.21 -141.00
N GLU A 25 30.18 -32.40 -141.84
CA GLU A 25 30.02 -30.97 -141.59
C GLU A 25 28.98 -30.64 -140.51
N LEU A 26 27.94 -31.46 -140.39
CA LEU A 26 26.94 -31.36 -139.31
C LEU A 26 27.57 -31.65 -137.95
N PHE A 27 28.43 -32.67 -137.87
CA PHE A 27 29.15 -33.02 -136.65
C PHE A 27 30.18 -31.94 -136.28
N LYS A 28 30.90 -31.36 -137.26
CA LYS A 28 31.77 -30.20 -137.01
C LYS A 28 31.00 -29.01 -136.43
N ASN A 29 29.82 -28.69 -136.97
CA ASN A 29 29.03 -27.56 -136.48
C ASN A 29 28.57 -27.76 -135.03
N LEU A 30 28.18 -28.98 -134.64
CA LEU A 30 27.81 -29.29 -133.26
C LEU A 30 28.98 -29.10 -132.28
N LEU A 31 30.19 -29.47 -132.69
CA LEU A 31 31.39 -29.30 -131.87
C LEU A 31 31.92 -27.85 -131.84
N LYS A 32 31.60 -27.06 -132.87
CA LYS A 32 31.97 -25.63 -132.97
C LYS A 32 31.27 -24.77 -131.91
N ASP A 33 30.06 -25.15 -131.50
CA ASP A 33 29.26 -24.47 -130.47
C ASP A 33 29.71 -24.79 -129.03
N THR A 34 30.73 -25.63 -128.85
CA THR A 34 31.29 -25.92 -127.51
C THR A 34 32.23 -24.81 -127.05
N SER A 35 32.28 -24.59 -125.74
CA SER A 35 33.07 -23.53 -125.10
C SER A 35 34.57 -23.51 -125.46
N ILE A 36 35.12 -24.57 -126.09
CA ILE A 36 36.55 -24.77 -126.38
C ILE A 36 36.88 -24.73 -127.89
N GLY A 37 35.88 -24.61 -128.79
CA GLY A 37 36.12 -24.34 -130.22
C GLY A 37 36.98 -25.37 -130.95
N VAL A 38 36.57 -26.65 -130.93
CA VAL A 38 37.30 -27.75 -131.57
C VAL A 38 37.28 -27.61 -133.11
N ARG A 39 38.42 -27.34 -133.75
CA ARG A 39 38.59 -27.34 -135.23
C ARG A 39 39.12 -28.71 -135.71
N ALA A 40 38.27 -29.51 -136.34
CA ALA A 40 38.69 -30.77 -136.98
C ALA A 40 38.91 -30.57 -138.49
N SER A 41 40.09 -30.95 -139.00
CA SER A 41 40.39 -31.00 -140.45
C SER A 41 39.66 -32.20 -141.09
N SER A 42 39.46 -32.20 -142.42
CA SER A 42 38.75 -33.29 -143.12
C SER A 42 39.43 -34.66 -143.02
N ASP A 43 40.73 -34.67 -142.72
CA ASP A 43 41.55 -35.88 -142.80
C ASP A 43 41.60 -36.62 -141.45
N ASP A 44 41.18 -35.98 -140.34
CA ASP A 44 41.31 -36.51 -138.97
C ASP A 44 39.97 -36.92 -138.29
N ILE A 45 38.81 -36.67 -138.89
CA ILE A 45 37.50 -36.96 -138.23
C ILE A 45 37.23 -38.46 -138.03
N CYS A 46 37.92 -39.32 -138.76
CA CYS A 46 37.80 -40.78 -138.63
C CYS A 46 38.87 -41.40 -137.71
N ASP A 47 39.79 -40.61 -137.15
CA ASP A 47 40.84 -41.10 -136.26
C ASP A 47 40.40 -40.94 -134.78
N TRP A 48 39.69 -41.96 -134.28
CA TRP A 48 39.10 -41.94 -132.94
C TRP A 48 40.13 -41.79 -131.82
N GLU A 49 41.40 -42.18 -132.06
CA GLU A 49 42.48 -42.06 -131.07
C GLU A 49 42.84 -40.59 -130.75
N ASN A 50 42.50 -39.65 -131.64
CA ASN A 50 42.74 -38.22 -131.44
C ASN A 50 41.52 -37.45 -130.85
N PHE A 51 40.39 -38.13 -130.58
CA PHE A 51 39.18 -37.51 -130.01
C PHE A 51 39.12 -37.67 -128.48
N SER A 52 39.67 -36.72 -127.72
CA SER A 52 39.65 -36.78 -126.24
C SER A 52 38.36 -36.22 -125.64
N THR A 53 37.58 -37.09 -124.98
CA THR A 53 36.35 -36.77 -124.22
C THR A 53 36.57 -35.91 -122.97
N SER A 54 37.83 -35.68 -122.59
CA SER A 54 38.22 -34.85 -121.44
C SER A 54 37.98 -33.35 -121.61
N LYS A 55 37.51 -32.91 -122.79
CA LYS A 55 37.32 -31.50 -123.17
C LYS A 55 35.84 -31.06 -123.26
N LEU A 56 34.92 -31.76 -122.59
CA LEU A 56 33.47 -31.44 -122.59
C LEU A 56 32.98 -31.16 -121.16
N SER A 57 32.47 -29.94 -120.88
CA SER A 57 31.93 -29.57 -119.56
C SER A 57 30.50 -30.09 -119.33
N PHE A 58 30.04 -30.13 -118.08
CA PHE A 58 28.66 -30.53 -117.75
C PHE A 58 27.63 -29.61 -118.44
N GLU A 59 27.87 -28.30 -118.47
CA GLU A 59 26.99 -27.34 -119.15
C GLU A 59 27.01 -27.49 -120.68
N ASP A 60 28.16 -27.84 -121.28
CA ASP A 60 28.26 -28.16 -122.71
C ASP A 60 27.50 -29.47 -123.03
N ALA A 61 27.59 -30.48 -122.16
CA ALA A 61 26.88 -31.74 -122.31
C ALA A 61 25.35 -31.56 -122.26
N VAL A 62 24.85 -30.73 -121.33
CA VAL A 62 23.42 -30.38 -121.23
C VAL A 62 22.91 -29.67 -122.50
N LYS A 63 23.75 -28.87 -123.16
CA LYS A 63 23.38 -28.16 -124.40
C LYS A 63 23.48 -29.01 -125.67
N ILE A 64 24.44 -29.93 -125.75
CA ILE A 64 24.66 -30.77 -126.96
C ILE A 64 23.73 -31.99 -126.99
N ALA A 65 23.41 -32.57 -125.82
CA ALA A 65 22.63 -33.80 -125.72
C ALA A 65 21.27 -33.76 -126.47
N PRO A 66 20.46 -32.68 -126.40
CA PRO A 66 19.21 -32.59 -127.17
C PRO A 66 19.44 -32.58 -128.68
N LYS A 67 20.55 -31.99 -129.15
CA LYS A 67 20.84 -31.83 -130.58
C LYS A 67 21.40 -33.11 -131.23
N LEU A 68 22.11 -33.96 -130.47
CA LEU A 68 22.59 -35.28 -130.93
C LEU A 68 21.43 -36.27 -131.18
N GLN A 69 20.29 -36.08 -130.52
CA GLN A 69 19.13 -36.98 -130.60
C GLN A 69 18.52 -37.06 -132.01
N HIS A 70 18.89 -36.15 -132.92
CA HIS A 70 18.33 -36.03 -134.27
C HIS A 70 19.25 -36.51 -135.42
N ILE A 71 20.45 -37.04 -135.15
CA ILE A 71 21.35 -37.56 -136.20
C ILE A 71 20.96 -38.99 -136.59
N SER A 72 20.62 -39.22 -137.87
CA SER A 72 20.27 -40.55 -138.43
C SER A 72 21.45 -41.12 -139.23
N VAL A 73 21.87 -42.37 -138.99
CA VAL A 73 23.04 -43.00 -139.64
C VAL A 73 22.72 -44.43 -140.11
N LEU A 74 23.32 -44.83 -141.25
CA LEU A 74 23.18 -46.12 -141.94
C LEU A 74 23.56 -47.34 -141.07
N ASN A 75 22.73 -48.40 -141.16
CA ASN A 75 22.70 -49.65 -140.39
C ASN A 75 24.04 -50.20 -139.83
N SER A 76 24.14 -50.24 -138.50
CA SER A 76 25.02 -51.14 -137.71
C SER A 76 24.40 -51.41 -136.33
N ASP A 77 24.06 -52.68 -136.03
CA ASP A 77 23.32 -53.12 -134.83
C ASP A 77 24.00 -52.78 -133.48
N LEU A 78 25.31 -52.53 -133.45
CA LEU A 78 26.05 -52.22 -132.22
C LEU A 78 25.80 -50.78 -131.72
N LEU A 79 25.49 -49.84 -132.61
CA LEU A 79 25.36 -48.42 -132.28
C LEU A 79 24.00 -48.09 -131.63
N VAL A 80 22.93 -48.75 -132.08
CA VAL A 80 21.55 -48.56 -131.57
C VAL A 80 21.44 -48.94 -130.09
N LYS A 81 22.15 -50.00 -129.68
CA LYS A 81 22.14 -50.47 -128.29
C LYS A 81 22.75 -49.46 -127.31
N ASN A 82 23.87 -48.84 -127.69
CA ASN A 82 24.55 -47.84 -126.87
C ASN A 82 23.75 -46.52 -126.79
N LEU A 83 23.12 -46.07 -127.88
CA LEU A 83 22.31 -44.86 -127.89
C LEU A 83 21.01 -45.01 -127.06
N THR A 84 20.42 -46.21 -127.05
CA THR A 84 19.23 -46.49 -126.22
C THR A 84 19.57 -46.46 -124.73
N ALA A 85 20.71 -47.02 -124.33
CA ALA A 85 21.20 -46.92 -122.96
C ALA A 85 21.47 -45.46 -122.54
N LEU A 86 22.03 -44.64 -123.44
CA LEU A 86 22.28 -43.23 -123.19
C LEU A 86 20.97 -42.44 -122.96
N LYS A 87 19.93 -42.72 -123.75
CA LYS A 87 18.62 -42.07 -123.61
C LYS A 87 17.96 -42.38 -122.27
N THR A 88 18.05 -43.63 -121.80
CA THR A 88 17.49 -44.04 -120.50
C THR A 88 18.24 -43.39 -119.35
N SER A 89 19.57 -43.32 -119.41
CA SER A 89 20.39 -42.63 -118.41
C SER A 89 20.09 -41.13 -118.34
N LEU A 90 19.85 -40.47 -119.48
CA LEU A 90 19.54 -39.05 -119.54
C LEU A 90 18.17 -38.72 -118.92
N ALA A 91 17.16 -39.56 -119.16
CA ALA A 91 15.84 -39.41 -118.53
C ALA A 91 15.91 -39.59 -117.00
N SER A 92 16.71 -40.54 -116.53
CA SER A 92 16.97 -40.75 -115.09
C SER A 92 17.65 -39.55 -114.44
N LEU A 93 18.64 -38.95 -115.12
CA LEU A 93 19.32 -37.75 -114.61
C LEU A 93 18.37 -36.56 -114.46
N SER A 94 17.50 -36.33 -115.46
CA SER A 94 16.50 -35.25 -115.40
C SER A 94 15.51 -35.42 -114.24
N SER A 95 15.15 -36.66 -113.88
CA SER A 95 14.28 -36.94 -112.74
C SER A 95 14.95 -36.61 -111.41
N HIS A 96 16.21 -37.05 -111.22
CA HIS A 96 16.95 -36.79 -109.98
C HIS A 96 17.24 -35.29 -109.75
N VAL A 97 17.41 -34.50 -110.82
CA VAL A 97 17.60 -33.05 -110.70
C VAL A 97 16.33 -32.37 -110.17
N ASN A 98 15.15 -32.74 -110.67
CA ASN A 98 13.88 -32.21 -110.17
C ASN A 98 13.61 -32.61 -108.70
N GLU A 99 13.96 -33.84 -108.31
CA GLU A 99 13.87 -34.26 -106.89
C GLU A 99 14.82 -33.45 -106.00
N ALA A 100 16.04 -33.18 -106.45
CA ALA A 100 17.02 -32.38 -105.70
C ALA A 100 16.55 -30.93 -105.50
N GLU A 101 15.98 -30.28 -106.54
CA GLU A 101 15.44 -28.92 -106.42
C GLU A 101 14.23 -28.84 -105.46
N GLN A 102 13.35 -29.86 -105.46
CA GLN A 102 12.25 -29.93 -104.50
C GLN A 102 12.74 -30.13 -103.06
N HIS A 103 13.76 -30.97 -102.87
CA HIS A 103 14.36 -31.17 -101.55
C HIS A 103 15.06 -29.91 -101.01
N ASP A 104 15.70 -29.11 -101.87
CA ASP A 104 16.35 -27.85 -101.48
C ASP A 104 15.34 -26.80 -101.00
N ALA A 105 14.22 -26.62 -101.72
CA ALA A 105 13.17 -25.69 -101.32
C ALA A 105 12.48 -26.07 -99.98
N VAL A 106 12.28 -27.37 -99.74
CA VAL A 106 11.77 -27.88 -98.46
C VAL A 106 12.80 -27.70 -97.34
N ALA A 107 14.09 -27.93 -97.62
CA ALA A 107 15.16 -27.72 -96.66
C ALA A 107 15.30 -26.24 -96.25
N GLU A 108 15.20 -25.31 -97.20
CA GLU A 108 15.26 -23.86 -96.92
C GLU A 108 14.06 -23.39 -96.08
N THR A 109 12.85 -23.91 -96.36
CA THR A 109 11.63 -23.60 -95.60
C THR A 109 11.73 -24.14 -94.16
N ASN A 110 12.14 -25.40 -94.00
CA ASN A 110 12.35 -26.01 -92.68
C ASN A 110 13.44 -25.29 -91.88
N ALA A 111 14.51 -24.81 -92.52
CA ALA A 111 15.56 -24.04 -91.86
C ALA A 111 15.05 -22.67 -91.34
N LYS A 112 14.20 -21.98 -92.11
CA LYS A 112 13.57 -20.70 -91.68
C LYS A 112 12.60 -20.92 -90.51
N GLU A 113 11.76 -21.95 -90.57
CA GLU A 113 10.85 -22.28 -89.46
C GLU A 113 11.62 -22.72 -88.20
N ALA A 114 12.68 -23.52 -88.34
CA ALA A 114 13.53 -23.91 -87.22
C ALA A 114 14.20 -22.70 -86.56
N ASN A 115 14.69 -21.72 -87.34
CA ASN A 115 15.29 -20.51 -86.80
C ASN A 115 14.26 -19.63 -86.08
N LYS A 116 13.05 -19.49 -86.62
CA LYS A 116 11.94 -18.78 -85.96
C LYS A 116 11.53 -19.44 -84.64
N CYS A 117 11.39 -20.76 -84.63
CA CYS A 117 11.13 -21.52 -83.40
C CYS A 117 12.26 -21.37 -82.37
N ALA A 118 13.52 -21.30 -82.81
CA ALA A 118 14.66 -21.05 -81.93
C ALA A 118 14.65 -19.62 -81.32
N GLU A 119 14.28 -18.60 -82.12
CA GLU A 119 14.10 -17.22 -81.63
C GLU A 119 12.93 -17.10 -80.64
N GLU A 120 11.80 -17.74 -80.93
CA GLU A 120 10.64 -17.78 -80.02
C GLU A 120 10.96 -18.55 -78.73
N ALA A 121 11.68 -19.67 -78.82
CA ALA A 121 12.15 -20.42 -77.64
C ALA A 121 13.16 -19.61 -76.80
N ALA A 122 14.07 -18.86 -77.44
CA ALA A 122 15.01 -17.99 -76.74
C ALA A 122 14.28 -16.84 -76.02
N LYS A 123 13.31 -16.20 -76.68
CA LYS A 123 12.47 -15.15 -76.08
C LYS A 123 11.64 -15.69 -74.92
N SER A 124 10.98 -16.83 -75.11
CA SER A 124 10.16 -17.47 -74.06
C SER A 124 11.02 -17.92 -72.87
N SER A 125 12.25 -18.41 -73.12
CA SER A 125 13.23 -18.74 -72.08
C SER A 125 13.64 -17.50 -71.26
N GLU A 126 13.88 -16.36 -71.92
CA GLU A 126 14.21 -15.11 -71.22
C GLU A 126 13.03 -14.56 -70.41
N GLU A 127 11.81 -14.60 -70.97
CA GLU A 127 10.58 -14.25 -70.23
C GLU A 127 10.39 -15.16 -69.00
N ALA A 128 10.60 -16.47 -69.15
CA ALA A 128 10.51 -17.41 -68.04
C ALA A 128 11.56 -17.14 -66.95
N LYS A 129 12.79 -16.77 -67.33
CA LYS A 129 13.84 -16.36 -66.38
C LYS A 129 13.44 -15.09 -65.62
N GLN A 130 12.90 -14.08 -66.30
CA GLN A 130 12.44 -12.84 -65.66
C GLN A 130 11.30 -13.11 -64.68
N ILE A 131 10.32 -13.94 -65.04
CA ILE A 131 9.22 -14.34 -64.16
C ILE A 131 9.77 -15.07 -62.92
N ALA A 132 10.73 -15.97 -63.09
CA ALA A 132 11.35 -16.69 -61.98
C ALA A 132 12.12 -15.75 -61.03
N VAL A 133 12.88 -14.79 -61.56
CA VAL A 133 13.58 -13.76 -60.78
C VAL A 133 12.59 -12.91 -59.98
N GLU A 134 11.48 -12.50 -60.60
CA GLU A 134 10.43 -11.71 -59.94
C GLU A 134 9.72 -12.51 -58.83
N ALA A 135 9.45 -13.80 -59.05
CA ALA A 135 8.87 -14.68 -58.03
C ALA A 135 9.78 -14.83 -56.79
N VAL A 136 11.10 -14.94 -57.00
CA VAL A 136 12.08 -14.99 -55.91
C VAL A 136 12.14 -13.64 -55.18
N ARG A 137 12.14 -12.52 -55.90
CA ARG A 137 12.09 -11.17 -55.32
C ARG A 137 10.86 -10.99 -54.41
N ASN A 138 9.68 -11.37 -54.89
CA ASN A 138 8.44 -11.33 -54.11
C ASN A 138 8.51 -12.23 -52.86
N THR A 139 9.15 -13.39 -52.98
CA THR A 139 9.35 -14.30 -51.84
C THR A 139 10.30 -13.71 -50.79
N ILE A 140 11.41 -13.10 -51.22
CA ILE A 140 12.35 -12.38 -50.34
C ILE A 140 11.61 -11.27 -49.59
N GLU A 141 10.85 -10.44 -50.31
CA GLU A 141 10.09 -9.32 -49.75
C GLU A 141 9.07 -9.80 -48.72
N LYS A 142 8.25 -10.79 -49.07
CA LYS A 142 7.26 -11.37 -48.16
C LYS A 142 7.91 -11.93 -46.88
N LYS A 143 9.00 -12.69 -47.01
CA LYS A 143 9.71 -13.27 -45.86
C LYS A 143 10.36 -12.20 -44.99
N ARG A 144 10.95 -11.16 -45.61
CA ARG A 144 11.47 -9.99 -44.90
C ARG A 144 10.36 -9.35 -44.05
N GLU A 145 9.22 -9.06 -44.66
CA GLU A 145 8.09 -8.42 -43.98
C GLU A 145 7.56 -9.24 -42.80
N GLU A 146 7.37 -10.55 -42.98
CA GLU A 146 6.96 -11.47 -41.92
C GLU A 146 7.94 -11.44 -40.72
N LEU A 147 9.24 -11.51 -40.98
CA LEU A 147 10.28 -11.50 -39.93
C LEU A 147 10.35 -10.15 -39.21
N CYS A 148 10.24 -9.05 -39.95
CA CYS A 148 10.30 -7.71 -39.38
C CYS A 148 9.05 -7.38 -38.58
N ALA A 149 7.86 -7.79 -39.05
CA ALA A 149 6.62 -7.68 -38.29
C ALA A 149 6.69 -8.47 -36.97
N ALA A 150 7.22 -9.70 -37.00
CA ALA A 150 7.44 -10.48 -35.79
C ALA A 150 8.42 -9.79 -34.81
N GLY A 151 9.51 -9.20 -35.33
CA GLY A 151 10.48 -8.44 -34.54
C GLY A 151 9.88 -7.20 -33.87
N VAL A 152 9.07 -6.43 -34.60
CA VAL A 152 8.33 -5.28 -34.06
C VAL A 152 7.35 -5.74 -32.97
N LYS A 153 6.58 -6.81 -33.23
CA LYS A 153 5.60 -7.34 -32.26
C LYS A 153 6.29 -7.83 -30.98
N LEU A 154 7.40 -8.58 -31.06
CA LEU A 154 8.18 -9.00 -29.89
C LEU A 154 8.78 -7.82 -29.09
N THR A 155 9.20 -6.77 -29.78
CA THR A 155 9.70 -5.54 -29.14
C THR A 155 8.59 -4.84 -28.37
N SER A 156 7.41 -4.69 -28.99
CA SER A 156 6.22 -4.14 -28.34
C SER A 156 5.78 -4.96 -27.13
N LEU A 157 5.76 -6.29 -27.24
CA LEU A 157 5.41 -7.19 -26.13
C LEU A 157 6.43 -7.10 -24.98
N SER A 158 7.72 -6.95 -25.29
CA SER A 158 8.77 -6.74 -24.28
C SER A 158 8.55 -5.44 -23.52
N ALA A 159 8.28 -4.34 -24.23
CA ALA A 159 8.00 -3.06 -23.62
C ALA A 159 6.74 -3.11 -22.73
N LYS A 160 5.68 -3.80 -23.18
CA LYS A 160 4.47 -4.03 -22.38
C LYS A 160 4.77 -4.84 -21.11
N SER A 161 5.57 -5.92 -21.21
CA SER A 161 6.01 -6.71 -20.04
C SER A 161 6.79 -5.86 -19.03
N ASP A 162 7.73 -5.03 -19.51
CA ASP A 162 8.53 -4.15 -18.65
C ASP A 162 7.68 -3.10 -17.92
N ASP A 163 6.67 -2.55 -18.59
CA ASP A 163 5.72 -1.61 -17.96
C ASP A 163 4.88 -2.30 -16.87
N LEU A 164 4.35 -3.49 -17.17
CA LEU A 164 3.59 -4.30 -16.20
C LEU A 164 4.44 -4.65 -14.98
N LYS A 165 5.72 -4.99 -15.18
CA LYS A 165 6.67 -5.23 -14.10
C LYS A 165 6.86 -4.00 -13.21
N LYS A 166 7.11 -2.83 -13.79
CA LYS A 166 7.23 -1.57 -13.05
C LYS A 166 5.97 -1.27 -12.25
N ARG A 167 4.79 -1.51 -12.85
CA ARG A 167 3.50 -1.34 -12.18
C ARG A 167 3.34 -2.31 -11.01
N GLY A 168 3.72 -3.57 -11.16
CA GLY A 168 3.73 -4.56 -10.09
C GLY A 168 4.64 -4.15 -8.92
N GLU A 169 5.86 -3.67 -9.21
CA GLU A 169 6.79 -3.16 -8.20
C GLU A 169 6.22 -1.94 -7.44
N PHE A 170 5.59 -1.00 -8.16
CA PHE A 170 4.94 0.16 -7.55
C PHE A 170 3.81 -0.26 -6.60
N LEU A 171 2.92 -1.15 -7.05
CA LEU A 171 1.83 -1.69 -6.25
C LEU A 171 2.35 -2.39 -4.98
N ARG A 172 3.46 -3.13 -5.08
CA ARG A 172 4.11 -3.79 -3.94
C ARG A 172 4.59 -2.78 -2.90
N ARG A 173 5.29 -1.73 -3.34
CA ARG A 173 5.76 -0.64 -2.45
C ARG A 173 4.59 0.05 -1.75
N ASN A 174 3.52 0.34 -2.46
CA ASN A 174 2.33 0.97 -1.89
C ASN A 174 1.71 0.13 -0.78
N VAL A 175 1.55 -1.18 -0.99
CA VAL A 175 0.97 -2.09 0.00
C VAL A 175 1.85 -2.20 1.23
N THR A 176 3.17 -2.26 1.07
CA THR A 176 4.12 -2.24 2.19
C THR A 176 4.00 -0.95 3.00
N ALA A 177 3.92 0.21 2.34
CA ALA A 177 3.76 1.50 3.00
C ALA A 177 2.42 1.61 3.74
N LEU A 178 1.32 1.15 3.13
CA LEU A 178 0.02 1.04 3.78
C LEU A 178 0.08 0.13 5.01
N GLY A 179 0.81 -0.97 4.93
CA GLY A 179 1.06 -1.90 6.03
C GLY A 179 1.69 -1.20 7.24
N ALA A 180 2.79 -0.47 7.02
CA ALA A 180 3.48 0.28 8.06
C ALA A 180 2.58 1.35 8.69
N LYS A 181 1.83 2.10 7.87
CA LYS A 181 0.93 3.14 8.34
C LYS A 181 -0.21 2.58 9.19
N ALA A 182 -0.82 1.46 8.79
CA ALA A 182 -1.91 0.84 9.55
C ALA A 182 -1.44 0.33 10.93
N GLU A 183 -0.23 -0.21 11.03
CA GLU A 183 0.36 -0.60 12.32
C GLU A 183 0.66 0.62 13.20
N GLU A 184 1.14 1.72 12.63
CA GLU A 184 1.33 2.98 13.37
C GLU A 184 0.00 3.54 13.89
N ASP A 185 -1.03 3.60 13.04
CA ASP A 185 -2.36 4.08 13.41
C ASP A 185 -3.00 3.18 14.49
N LYS A 186 -2.81 1.86 14.42
CA LYS A 186 -3.24 0.92 15.47
C LYS A 186 -2.52 1.17 16.79
N LYS A 187 -1.20 1.39 16.75
CA LYS A 187 -0.42 1.71 17.96
C LYS A 187 -0.91 3.01 18.60
N ARG A 188 -1.08 4.07 17.79
CA ARG A 188 -1.63 5.36 18.24
C ARG A 188 -3.02 5.20 18.87
N ALA A 189 -3.89 4.41 18.24
CA ALA A 189 -5.21 4.10 18.78
C ALA A 189 -5.14 3.33 20.10
N SER A 190 -4.18 2.41 20.26
CA SER A 190 -3.99 1.67 21.51
C SER A 190 -3.54 2.57 22.66
N GLU A 191 -2.61 3.49 22.40
CA GLU A 191 -2.18 4.50 23.38
C GLU A 191 -3.33 5.43 23.75
N ALA A 192 -4.09 5.89 22.75
CA ALA A 192 -5.29 6.70 22.96
C ALA A 192 -6.38 5.96 23.77
N ALA A 193 -6.61 4.67 23.49
CA ALA A 193 -7.55 3.84 24.23
C ALA A 193 -7.17 3.68 25.71
N LEU A 194 -5.88 3.49 25.99
CA LEU A 194 -5.39 3.46 27.36
C LEU A 194 -5.61 4.79 28.08
N GLY A 195 -5.31 5.92 27.40
CA GLY A 195 -5.59 7.26 27.92
C GLY A 195 -7.09 7.48 28.20
N CYS A 196 -7.95 7.06 27.27
CA CYS A 196 -9.41 7.16 27.38
C CYS A 196 -9.92 6.40 28.60
N LYS A 197 -9.47 5.14 28.76
CA LYS A 197 -9.87 4.31 29.89
C LYS A 197 -9.44 4.91 31.23
N LYS A 198 -8.19 5.37 31.35
CA LYS A 198 -7.69 6.04 32.56
C LYS A 198 -8.50 7.28 32.89
N ALA A 199 -8.74 8.14 31.91
CA ALA A 199 -9.55 9.34 32.10
C ALA A 199 -11.00 9.00 32.53
N ALA A 200 -11.61 7.97 31.93
CA ALA A 200 -12.94 7.49 32.31
C ALA A 200 -12.99 6.93 33.76
N GLU A 201 -11.93 6.21 34.19
CA GLU A 201 -11.80 5.74 35.57
C GLU A 201 -11.64 6.90 36.55
N VAL A 202 -10.83 7.91 36.22
CA VAL A 202 -10.70 9.13 37.03
C VAL A 202 -12.02 9.88 37.11
N GLU A 203 -12.75 10.02 36.00
CA GLU A 203 -14.07 10.65 35.98
C GLU A 203 -15.02 9.92 36.94
N LYS A 204 -15.14 8.59 36.81
CA LYS A 204 -15.97 7.74 37.69
C LYS A 204 -15.67 8.02 39.15
N GLU A 205 -14.39 8.06 39.48
CA GLU A 205 -13.93 8.19 40.85
C GLU A 205 -14.05 9.61 41.40
N ALA A 206 -13.81 10.62 40.57
CA ALA A 206 -14.05 12.01 40.93
C ALA A 206 -15.55 12.26 41.21
N MET A 207 -16.43 11.60 40.46
CA MET A 207 -17.87 11.66 40.74
C MET A 207 -18.26 10.93 42.04
N SER A 208 -17.55 9.88 42.44
CA SER A 208 -17.78 9.18 43.72
C SER A 208 -17.13 9.85 44.94
N THR A 209 -16.30 10.88 44.77
CA THR A 209 -15.52 11.54 45.85
C THR A 209 -16.38 12.47 46.75
N SER A 210 -17.55 12.00 47.16
CA SER A 210 -18.56 12.70 47.96
C SER A 210 -18.99 11.86 49.17
N LEU A 211 -19.18 12.51 50.33
CA LEU A 211 -19.84 11.92 51.51
C LEU A 211 -21.37 11.77 51.32
N VAL A 212 -21.97 12.48 50.35
CA VAL A 212 -23.38 12.38 49.99
C VAL A 212 -23.59 11.22 49.01
N ALA A 213 -24.66 10.44 49.25
CA ALA A 213 -25.02 9.25 48.48
C ALA A 213 -24.94 9.47 46.96
N ILE A 214 -24.23 8.58 46.29
CA ILE A 214 -24.09 8.55 44.83
C ILE A 214 -25.45 8.18 44.22
N THR A 215 -25.94 8.97 43.27
CA THR A 215 -27.12 8.61 42.47
C THR A 215 -26.76 7.57 41.41
N ASP A 216 -27.65 6.62 41.13
CA ASP A 216 -27.39 5.53 40.17
C ASP A 216 -27.03 6.03 38.75
N ASN A 217 -27.53 7.21 38.37
CA ASN A 217 -27.24 7.88 37.10
C ASN A 217 -25.74 8.15 36.88
N VAL A 218 -24.98 8.43 37.94
CA VAL A 218 -23.53 8.69 37.88
C VAL A 218 -22.75 7.40 37.56
N LYS A 219 -23.14 6.28 38.18
CA LYS A 219 -22.52 4.97 37.91
C LYS A 219 -22.75 4.55 36.46
N GLN A 220 -23.99 4.67 36.00
CA GLN A 220 -24.38 4.27 34.64
C GLN A 220 -23.64 5.09 33.56
N GLY A 221 -23.55 6.42 33.72
CA GLY A 221 -22.82 7.28 32.77
C GLY A 221 -21.32 6.98 32.69
N SER A 222 -20.69 6.62 33.81
CA SER A 222 -19.26 6.27 33.84
C SER A 222 -18.95 4.92 33.17
N GLU A 223 -19.83 3.93 33.33
CA GLU A 223 -19.69 2.62 32.67
C GLU A 223 -19.91 2.74 31.17
N GLU A 224 -20.87 3.55 30.74
CA GLU A 224 -21.09 3.84 29.32
C GLU A 224 -19.84 4.46 28.66
N LEU A 225 -19.16 5.36 29.36
CA LEU A 225 -17.94 6.00 28.87
C LEU A 225 -16.78 5.01 28.70
N ILE A 226 -16.56 4.15 29.70
CA ILE A 226 -15.55 3.08 29.64
C ILE A 226 -15.85 2.13 28.46
N ASN A 227 -17.11 1.71 28.34
CA ASN A 227 -17.56 0.85 27.25
C ASN A 227 -17.36 1.52 25.87
N ARG A 228 -17.57 2.84 25.78
CA ARG A 228 -17.33 3.61 24.56
C ARG A 228 -15.84 3.64 24.19
N CYS A 229 -14.94 3.86 25.16
CA CYS A 229 -13.49 3.78 24.92
C CYS A 229 -13.09 2.39 24.38
N THR A 230 -13.58 1.32 25.00
CA THR A 230 -13.29 -0.05 24.57
C THR A 230 -13.85 -0.35 23.18
N SER A 231 -15.12 -0.03 22.93
CA SER A 231 -15.80 -0.30 21.66
C SER A 231 -15.12 0.42 20.48
N ASN A 232 -14.66 1.66 20.69
CA ASN A 232 -13.93 2.41 19.67
C ASN A 232 -12.58 1.78 19.33
N PHE A 233 -11.84 1.28 20.33
CA PHE A 233 -10.59 0.57 20.06
C PHE A 233 -10.85 -0.78 19.35
N GLU A 234 -11.90 -1.50 19.72
CA GLU A 234 -12.28 -2.73 19.01
C GLU A 234 -12.63 -2.47 17.54
N ASN A 235 -13.21 -1.32 17.19
CA ASN A 235 -13.42 -0.94 15.80
C ASN A 235 -12.10 -0.87 15.02
N VAL A 236 -11.06 -0.28 15.62
CA VAL A 236 -9.71 -0.23 15.02
C VAL A 236 -9.15 -1.64 14.84
N VAL A 237 -9.28 -2.50 15.84
CA VAL A 237 -8.81 -3.90 15.77
C VAL A 237 -9.55 -4.67 14.67
N ARG A 238 -10.87 -4.51 14.56
CA ARG A 238 -11.67 -5.13 13.49
C ARG A 238 -11.27 -4.61 12.11
N ALA A 239 -11.06 -3.30 11.97
CA ALA A 239 -10.62 -2.70 10.72
C ALA A 239 -9.21 -3.18 10.31
N GLU A 240 -8.29 -3.32 11.28
CA GLU A 240 -6.94 -3.84 11.02
C GLU A 240 -6.97 -5.30 10.61
N ALA A 241 -7.80 -6.13 11.25
CA ALA A 241 -7.96 -7.53 10.83
C ALA A 241 -8.43 -7.67 9.38
N LEU A 242 -9.40 -6.84 8.95
CA LEU A 242 -9.85 -6.77 7.56
C LEU A 242 -8.73 -6.31 6.62
N PHE A 243 -7.98 -5.28 7.01
CA PHE A 243 -6.84 -4.78 6.26
C PHE A 243 -5.72 -5.84 6.12
N ARG A 244 -5.42 -6.58 7.20
CA ARG A 244 -4.42 -7.65 7.21
C ARG A 244 -4.81 -8.80 6.30
N ASN A 245 -6.10 -9.16 6.29
CA ASN A 245 -6.62 -10.17 5.36
C ASN A 245 -6.48 -9.71 3.90
N ALA A 246 -6.88 -8.47 3.60
CA ALA A 246 -6.76 -7.90 2.25
C ALA A 246 -5.29 -7.83 1.77
N THR A 247 -4.36 -7.40 2.63
CA THR A 247 -2.93 -7.34 2.30
C THR A 247 -2.29 -8.72 2.12
N ASN A 248 -2.74 -9.73 2.88
CA ASN A 248 -2.33 -11.11 2.64
C ASN A 248 -2.82 -11.63 1.27
N GLY A 249 -4.06 -11.30 0.88
CA GLY A 249 -4.59 -11.60 -0.45
C GLY A 249 -3.76 -10.94 -1.56
N VAL A 250 -3.44 -9.66 -1.42
CA VAL A 250 -2.53 -8.95 -2.34
C VAL A 250 -1.17 -9.64 -2.44
N ARG A 251 -0.59 -10.07 -1.31
CA ARG A 251 0.72 -10.74 -1.31
C ARG A 251 0.68 -12.06 -2.07
N ALA A 252 -0.41 -12.82 -1.96
CA ALA A 252 -0.60 -14.06 -2.72
C ALA A 252 -0.72 -13.77 -4.22
N GLU A 253 -1.54 -12.79 -4.62
CA GLU A 253 -1.68 -12.39 -6.03
C GLU A 253 -0.37 -11.82 -6.61
N MET A 254 0.43 -11.13 -5.80
CA MET A 254 1.77 -10.70 -6.18
C MET A 254 2.71 -11.87 -6.44
N GLY A 255 2.58 -12.97 -5.69
CA GLY A 255 3.32 -14.21 -5.96
C GLY A 255 2.96 -14.78 -7.33
N THR A 256 1.67 -14.84 -7.65
CA THR A 256 1.19 -15.24 -9.00
C THR A 256 1.67 -14.28 -10.09
N SER A 257 1.72 -12.98 -9.81
CA SER A 257 2.27 -11.97 -10.72
C SER A 257 3.74 -12.23 -11.02
N ASP A 258 4.56 -12.54 -10.01
CA ASP A 258 5.98 -12.84 -10.19
C ASP A 258 6.21 -14.12 -11.01
N GLU A 259 5.36 -15.14 -10.81
CA GLU A 259 5.39 -16.38 -11.61
C GLU A 259 5.05 -16.10 -13.08
N LYS A 260 3.98 -15.34 -13.34
CA LYS A 260 3.59 -14.97 -14.70
C LYS A 260 4.60 -14.08 -15.40
N GLN A 261 5.26 -13.19 -14.67
CA GLN A 261 6.37 -12.42 -15.23
C GLN A 261 7.52 -13.34 -15.70
N LYS A 262 7.89 -14.35 -14.91
CA LYS A 262 8.93 -15.32 -15.31
C LYS A 262 8.51 -16.13 -16.55
N GLU A 263 7.25 -16.54 -16.63
CA GLU A 263 6.71 -17.22 -17.81
C GLU A 263 6.78 -16.36 -19.07
N VAL A 264 6.44 -15.07 -18.95
CA VAL A 264 6.55 -14.10 -20.04
C VAL A 264 7.99 -13.88 -20.45
N ASP A 265 8.90 -13.67 -19.49
CA ASP A 265 10.33 -13.47 -19.76
C ASP A 265 10.93 -14.68 -20.49
N ALA A 266 10.56 -15.90 -20.09
CA ALA A 266 10.99 -17.14 -20.75
C ALA A 266 10.41 -17.29 -22.17
N ALA A 267 9.12 -16.98 -22.37
CA ALA A 267 8.47 -17.06 -23.67
C ALA A 267 9.03 -16.02 -24.66
N LEU A 268 9.19 -14.77 -24.22
CA LEU A 268 9.81 -13.71 -25.01
C LEU A 268 11.27 -14.03 -25.34
N GLY A 269 12.03 -14.54 -24.37
CA GLY A 269 13.41 -14.98 -24.58
C GLY A 269 13.52 -16.09 -25.63
N THR A 270 12.66 -17.10 -25.54
CA THR A 270 12.57 -18.19 -26.53
C THR A 270 12.24 -17.65 -27.93
N LYS A 271 11.20 -16.82 -28.06
CA LYS A 271 10.79 -16.27 -29.36
C LYS A 271 11.79 -15.30 -29.96
N LYS A 272 12.50 -14.51 -29.16
CA LYS A 272 13.62 -13.69 -29.63
C LYS A 272 14.77 -14.55 -30.17
N SER A 273 15.08 -15.66 -29.49
CA SER A 273 16.10 -16.62 -29.95
C SER A 273 15.70 -17.31 -31.26
N GLU A 274 14.43 -17.73 -31.37
CA GLU A 274 13.86 -18.26 -32.63
C GLU A 274 13.95 -17.24 -33.76
N LEU A 275 13.55 -15.99 -33.52
CA LEU A 275 13.67 -14.89 -34.48
C LEU A 275 15.09 -14.67 -34.96
N HIS A 276 16.04 -14.63 -34.02
CA HIS A 276 17.44 -14.50 -34.37
C HIS A 276 17.92 -15.67 -35.26
N LYS A 277 17.57 -16.92 -34.93
CA LYS A 277 17.93 -18.10 -35.74
C LYS A 277 17.33 -18.04 -37.15
N VAL A 278 16.06 -17.67 -37.28
CA VAL A 278 15.38 -17.58 -38.59
C VAL A 278 15.92 -16.41 -39.41
N MET A 279 16.17 -15.25 -38.81
CA MET A 279 16.84 -14.13 -39.47
C MET A 279 18.25 -14.52 -39.95
N THR A 280 19.01 -15.29 -39.17
CA THR A 280 20.31 -15.81 -39.61
C THR A 280 20.17 -16.75 -40.80
N LYS A 281 19.16 -17.63 -40.81
CA LYS A 281 18.88 -18.50 -41.98
C LYS A 281 18.50 -17.69 -43.22
N PHE A 282 17.65 -16.68 -43.07
CA PHE A 282 17.29 -15.76 -44.14
C PHE A 282 18.52 -15.06 -44.71
N SER A 283 19.38 -14.51 -43.84
CA SER A 283 20.64 -13.91 -44.25
C SER A 283 21.54 -14.90 -45.00
N ASN A 284 21.68 -16.13 -44.50
CA ASN A 284 22.50 -17.16 -45.12
C ASN A 284 22.01 -17.59 -46.52
N ALA A 285 20.75 -17.36 -46.88
CA ALA A 285 20.24 -17.63 -48.24
C ALA A 285 21.00 -16.82 -49.31
N PHE A 286 21.62 -15.70 -48.93
CA PHE A 286 22.39 -14.82 -49.82
C PHE A 286 23.90 -15.13 -49.84
N LYS A 287 24.38 -16.07 -49.01
CA LYS A 287 25.82 -16.31 -48.80
C LYS A 287 26.56 -16.79 -50.04
N ASN A 288 25.86 -17.52 -50.92
CA ASN A 288 26.43 -18.12 -52.12
C ASN A 288 26.23 -17.25 -53.37
N THR A 289 25.66 -16.05 -53.23
CA THR A 289 25.47 -15.13 -54.35
C THR A 289 26.51 -14.02 -54.30
N SER A 290 27.40 -13.97 -55.28
CA SER A 290 28.43 -12.92 -55.38
C SER A 290 27.86 -11.52 -55.72
N VAL A 291 26.60 -11.47 -56.15
CA VAL A 291 25.94 -10.27 -56.68
C VAL A 291 25.22 -9.46 -55.59
N ILE A 292 24.80 -10.11 -54.49
CA ILE A 292 24.06 -9.45 -53.39
C ILE A 292 24.83 -9.65 -52.08
N PRO A 293 25.22 -8.58 -51.38
CA PRO A 293 25.84 -8.68 -50.07
C PRO A 293 24.95 -9.43 -49.09
N THR A 294 25.51 -10.37 -48.34
CA THR A 294 24.80 -11.08 -47.27
C THR A 294 24.36 -10.08 -46.20
N PRO A 295 23.05 -9.90 -45.95
CA PRO A 295 22.59 -8.99 -44.91
C PRO A 295 22.96 -9.53 -43.52
N THR A 296 23.21 -8.62 -42.60
CA THR A 296 23.25 -8.95 -41.16
C THR A 296 21.83 -8.98 -40.60
N ASN A 297 21.61 -9.67 -39.47
CA ASN A 297 20.29 -9.72 -38.84
C ASN A 297 19.70 -8.32 -38.57
N ASP A 298 20.54 -7.34 -38.20
CA ASP A 298 20.12 -5.96 -37.96
C ASP A 298 19.77 -5.18 -39.23
N SER A 299 20.24 -5.64 -40.40
CA SER A 299 20.00 -5.00 -41.70
C SER A 299 18.94 -5.68 -42.54
N VAL A 300 18.48 -6.89 -42.20
CA VAL A 300 17.37 -7.60 -42.89
C VAL A 300 16.16 -6.70 -43.07
N CYS A 301 15.75 -6.00 -42.00
CA CYS A 301 14.59 -5.11 -42.05
C CYS A 301 14.80 -3.77 -42.78
N ARG A 302 16.02 -3.50 -43.26
CA ARG A 302 16.35 -2.31 -44.05
C ARG A 302 16.47 -2.63 -45.55
N LEU A 303 16.34 -3.90 -45.94
CA LEU A 303 16.39 -4.30 -47.35
C LEU A 303 15.15 -3.81 -48.10
N THR A 304 15.36 -3.32 -49.32
CA THR A 304 14.33 -2.79 -50.22
C THR A 304 14.40 -3.47 -51.59
N VAL A 305 13.38 -3.31 -52.43
CA VAL A 305 13.36 -3.83 -53.81
C VAL A 305 14.60 -3.38 -54.61
N ALA A 306 15.10 -2.17 -54.35
CA ALA A 306 16.30 -1.64 -55.00
C ALA A 306 17.57 -2.45 -54.68
N ASN A 307 17.63 -3.11 -53.52
CA ASN A 307 18.74 -3.99 -53.15
C ASN A 307 18.81 -5.27 -53.99
N PHE A 308 17.76 -5.57 -54.76
CA PHE A 308 17.64 -6.78 -55.59
C PHE A 308 17.48 -6.47 -57.09
N SER A 309 17.81 -5.24 -57.51
CA SER A 309 17.69 -4.79 -58.89
C SER A 309 18.67 -5.51 -59.85
N GLY A 310 19.80 -5.98 -59.34
CA GLY A 310 20.82 -6.75 -60.09
C GLY A 310 20.68 -8.28 -60.01
N LEU A 311 19.54 -8.81 -59.54
CA LEU A 311 19.36 -10.25 -59.35
C LEU A 311 19.30 -10.99 -60.70
N THR A 312 20.27 -11.89 -60.96
CA THR A 312 20.27 -12.77 -62.14
C THR A 312 19.47 -14.05 -61.88
N PHE A 313 19.09 -14.76 -62.94
CA PHE A 313 18.40 -16.05 -62.82
C PHE A 313 19.20 -17.08 -62.00
N GLU A 314 20.49 -17.19 -62.23
CA GLU A 314 21.38 -18.12 -61.52
C GLU A 314 21.45 -17.80 -60.02
N SER A 315 21.50 -16.50 -59.68
CA SER A 315 21.49 -16.04 -58.30
C SER A 315 20.12 -16.26 -57.65
N ALA A 316 19.03 -16.05 -58.39
CA ALA A 316 17.67 -16.27 -57.93
C ALA A 316 17.41 -17.75 -57.58
N VAL A 317 17.90 -18.68 -58.41
CA VAL A 317 17.80 -20.13 -58.14
C VAL A 317 18.52 -20.51 -56.84
N LEU A 318 19.74 -19.98 -56.62
CA LEU A 318 20.51 -20.25 -55.39
C LEU A 318 19.82 -19.68 -54.14
N ILE A 319 19.26 -18.46 -54.24
CA ILE A 319 18.53 -17.84 -53.12
C ILE A 319 17.23 -18.58 -52.86
N ALA A 320 16.49 -18.98 -53.89
CA ALA A 320 15.23 -19.72 -53.75
C ALA A 320 15.43 -21.00 -52.93
N ALA A 321 16.46 -21.78 -53.25
CA ALA A 321 16.82 -22.99 -52.49
C ALA A 321 17.19 -22.68 -51.02
N GLY A 322 17.87 -21.55 -50.77
CA GLY A 322 18.18 -21.08 -49.42
C GLY A 322 16.95 -20.64 -48.61
N LEU A 323 15.94 -20.09 -49.29
CA LEU A 323 14.70 -19.58 -48.68
C LEU A 323 13.71 -20.70 -48.29
N GLU A 324 13.77 -21.88 -48.91
CA GLU A 324 12.93 -23.03 -48.55
C GLU A 324 13.08 -23.43 -47.07
N GLY A 325 14.26 -23.17 -46.47
CA GLY A 325 14.54 -23.43 -45.05
C GLY A 325 14.14 -22.30 -44.09
N VAL A 326 13.59 -21.18 -44.59
CA VAL A 326 13.20 -20.00 -43.80
C VAL A 326 11.72 -20.09 -43.44
N GLY A 327 11.47 -20.71 -42.28
CA GLY A 327 10.14 -20.78 -41.67
C GLY A 327 9.62 -19.40 -41.24
N GLY A 328 8.31 -19.29 -41.03
CA GLY A 328 7.70 -18.14 -40.36
C GLY A 328 7.89 -18.20 -38.85
N ILE A 329 7.54 -17.11 -38.15
CA ILE A 329 7.53 -17.05 -36.70
C ILE A 329 6.16 -16.65 -36.20
N VAL A 330 5.62 -17.49 -35.32
CA VAL A 330 4.36 -17.24 -34.62
C VAL A 330 4.68 -16.76 -33.20
N VAL A 331 4.14 -15.59 -32.85
CA VAL A 331 4.37 -14.93 -31.56
C VAL A 331 3.14 -14.94 -30.65
N ASP A 332 2.04 -15.54 -31.10
CA ASP A 332 0.73 -15.51 -30.41
C ASP A 332 0.80 -16.15 -29.01
N ASP A 333 1.63 -17.17 -28.83
CA ASP A 333 1.89 -17.79 -27.52
C ASP A 333 2.54 -16.81 -26.53
N ALA A 334 3.46 -15.95 -27.00
CA ALA A 334 4.08 -14.92 -26.17
C ALA A 334 3.11 -13.77 -25.88
N GLU A 335 2.30 -13.39 -26.87
CA GLU A 335 1.24 -12.39 -26.71
C GLU A 335 0.22 -12.83 -25.65
N LYS A 336 -0.29 -14.06 -25.75
CA LYS A 336 -1.24 -14.64 -24.79
C LYS A 336 -0.69 -14.60 -23.36
N ARG A 337 0.59 -14.95 -23.16
CA ARG A 337 1.22 -14.89 -21.83
C ARG A 337 1.35 -13.48 -21.29
N VAL A 338 1.67 -12.49 -22.15
CA VAL A 338 1.72 -11.08 -21.76
C VAL A 338 0.33 -10.57 -21.37
N ASP A 339 -0.72 -11.01 -22.06
CA ASP A 339 -2.10 -10.65 -21.72
C ASP A 339 -2.56 -11.31 -20.42
N GLU A 340 -2.25 -12.58 -20.19
CA GLU A 340 -2.48 -13.25 -18.90
C GLU A 340 -1.76 -12.53 -17.75
N TYR A 341 -0.52 -12.08 -17.97
CA TYR A 341 0.24 -11.30 -16.99
C TYR A 341 -0.42 -9.94 -16.74
N SER A 342 -0.87 -9.25 -17.79
CA SER A 342 -1.62 -7.99 -17.69
C SER A 342 -2.87 -8.14 -16.83
N ASP A 343 -3.63 -9.22 -17.02
CA ASP A 343 -4.83 -9.50 -16.24
C ASP A 343 -4.52 -9.74 -14.75
N VAL A 344 -3.42 -10.42 -14.44
CA VAL A 344 -2.97 -10.62 -13.05
C VAL A 344 -2.59 -9.28 -12.43
N VAL A 345 -1.79 -8.44 -13.09
CA VAL A 345 -1.41 -7.12 -12.57
C VAL A 345 -2.64 -6.23 -12.36
N ALA A 346 -3.63 -6.31 -13.24
CA ALA A 346 -4.90 -5.59 -13.09
C ALA A 346 -5.71 -6.09 -11.88
N ARG A 347 -5.74 -7.40 -11.61
CA ARG A 347 -6.35 -7.96 -10.38
C ARG A 347 -5.64 -7.49 -9.13
N VAL A 348 -4.30 -7.59 -9.12
CA VAL A 348 -3.47 -7.09 -8.03
C VAL A 348 -3.79 -5.63 -7.73
N ALA A 349 -3.89 -4.77 -8.76
CA ALA A 349 -4.23 -3.37 -8.59
C ALA A 349 -5.59 -3.17 -7.87
N LYS A 350 -6.63 -3.91 -8.28
CA LYS A 350 -7.95 -3.87 -7.61
C LYS A 350 -7.87 -4.34 -6.16
N SER A 351 -7.09 -5.38 -5.88
CA SER A 351 -6.87 -5.88 -4.52
C SER A 351 -6.11 -4.87 -3.66
N VAL A 352 -5.13 -4.15 -4.22
CA VAL A 352 -4.46 -3.02 -3.55
C VAL A 352 -5.45 -1.91 -3.22
N ASP A 353 -6.36 -1.56 -4.13
CA ASP A 353 -7.40 -0.56 -3.87
C ASP A 353 -8.32 -1.02 -2.72
N GLY A 354 -8.72 -2.29 -2.69
CA GLY A 354 -9.47 -2.88 -1.58
C GLY A 354 -8.72 -2.81 -0.25
N ALA A 355 -7.43 -3.15 -0.24
CA ALA A 355 -6.57 -3.00 0.93
C ALA A 355 -6.47 -1.53 1.37
N ASN A 356 -6.38 -0.59 0.43
CA ASN A 356 -6.32 0.84 0.72
C ASN A 356 -7.61 1.35 1.40
N VAL A 357 -8.79 0.87 0.98
CA VAL A 357 -10.07 1.20 1.64
C VAL A 357 -10.08 0.74 3.10
N HIS A 358 -9.63 -0.50 3.36
CA HIS A 358 -9.54 -1.04 4.72
C HIS A 358 -8.48 -0.32 5.55
N GLY A 359 -7.29 -0.04 5.00
CA GLY A 359 -6.24 0.71 5.67
C GLY A 359 -6.66 2.14 6.01
N GLY A 360 -7.37 2.82 5.10
CA GLY A 360 -7.97 4.12 5.37
C GLY A 360 -9.04 4.09 6.47
N ARG A 361 -9.74 2.97 6.66
CA ARG A 361 -10.67 2.78 7.79
C ARG A 361 -9.93 2.66 9.11
N VAL A 362 -8.80 1.94 9.17
CA VAL A 362 -7.95 1.88 10.38
C VAL A 362 -7.56 3.29 10.82
N GLY A 363 -7.09 4.13 9.89
CA GLY A 363 -6.72 5.51 10.20
C GLY A 363 -7.88 6.37 10.71
N ARG A 364 -9.07 6.27 10.09
CA ARG A 364 -10.27 7.00 10.57
C ARG A 364 -10.74 6.55 11.95
N ASP A 365 -10.75 5.24 12.19
CA ASP A 365 -11.16 4.69 13.48
C ASP A 365 -10.14 5.06 14.57
N ALA A 366 -8.84 5.11 14.23
CA ALA A 366 -7.79 5.61 15.12
C ALA A 366 -7.96 7.11 15.46
N GLU A 367 -8.28 7.95 14.47
CA GLU A 367 -8.58 9.36 14.70
C GLU A 367 -9.82 9.55 15.59
N ASN A 368 -10.87 8.75 15.38
CA ASN A 368 -12.06 8.76 16.21
C ASN A 368 -11.76 8.31 17.66
N MET A 369 -10.84 7.37 17.84
CA MET A 369 -10.34 6.97 19.15
C MET A 369 -9.67 8.16 19.85
N SER A 370 -8.76 8.87 19.18
CA SER A 370 -8.11 10.07 19.74
C SER A 370 -9.13 11.16 20.13
N LYS A 371 -10.12 11.45 19.28
CA LYS A 371 -11.19 12.41 19.62
C LYS A 371 -11.98 11.99 20.86
N THR A 372 -12.29 10.71 20.97
CA THR A 372 -13.01 10.16 22.13
C THR A 372 -12.15 10.27 23.41
N THR A 373 -10.85 10.04 23.31
CA THR A 373 -9.90 10.23 24.42
C THR A 373 -9.89 11.68 24.89
N ASP A 374 -9.77 12.65 23.98
CA ASP A 374 -9.75 14.07 24.32
C ASP A 374 -11.06 14.54 24.97
N ASP A 375 -12.21 14.08 24.46
CA ASP A 375 -13.51 14.38 25.05
C ASP A 375 -13.65 13.76 26.45
N THR A 376 -13.10 12.57 26.66
CA THR A 376 -13.12 11.87 27.96
C THR A 376 -12.19 12.54 28.97
N ASP A 377 -11.00 12.98 28.55
CA ASP A 377 -10.09 13.77 29.39
C ASP A 377 -10.75 15.08 29.85
N LYS A 378 -11.42 15.80 28.96
CA LYS A 378 -12.17 17.02 29.32
C LYS A 378 -13.26 16.74 30.36
N ARG A 379 -14.03 15.65 30.19
CA ARG A 379 -15.06 15.25 31.16
C ARG A 379 -14.45 14.89 32.52
N ALA A 380 -13.35 14.16 32.53
CA ALA A 380 -12.63 13.84 33.76
C ALA A 380 -12.16 15.11 34.49
N ARG A 381 -11.63 16.10 33.78
CA ARG A 381 -11.23 17.41 34.35
C ARG A 381 -12.42 18.15 34.96
N VAL A 382 -13.57 18.17 34.29
CA VAL A 382 -14.81 18.76 34.83
C VAL A 382 -15.26 18.01 36.09
N ALA A 383 -15.23 16.68 36.08
CA ALA A 383 -15.60 15.87 37.23
C ALA A 383 -14.66 16.08 38.43
N LEU A 384 -13.36 16.23 38.19
CA LEU A 384 -12.36 16.59 39.22
C LEU A 384 -12.63 17.98 39.81
N ASN A 385 -12.95 18.98 38.99
CA ASN A 385 -13.32 20.30 39.52
C ASN A 385 -14.61 20.23 40.37
N GLY A 386 -15.58 19.43 39.93
CA GLY A 386 -16.78 19.12 40.72
C GLY A 386 -16.46 18.43 42.05
N ALA A 387 -15.53 17.47 42.05
CA ALA A 387 -15.05 16.78 43.25
C ALA A 387 -14.36 17.74 44.23
N LEU A 388 -13.48 18.60 43.72
CA LEU A 388 -12.79 19.63 44.51
C LEU A 388 -13.80 20.58 45.19
N ASN A 389 -14.82 21.04 44.46
CA ASN A 389 -15.87 21.89 45.01
C ASN A 389 -16.75 21.17 46.05
N ARG A 390 -16.98 19.86 45.89
CA ARG A 390 -17.67 19.05 46.92
C ARG A 390 -16.83 18.92 48.19
N GLN A 391 -15.54 18.62 48.07
CA GLN A 391 -14.62 18.58 49.21
C GLN A 391 -14.51 19.93 49.91
N ARG A 392 -14.48 21.03 49.15
CA ARG A 392 -14.52 22.39 49.69
C ARG A 392 -15.74 22.62 50.59
N LYS A 393 -16.95 22.28 50.12
CA LYS A 393 -18.18 22.44 50.90
C LYS A 393 -18.12 21.63 52.20
N SER A 394 -17.69 20.37 52.13
CA SER A 394 -17.54 19.52 53.31
C SER A 394 -16.51 20.08 54.31
N LEU A 395 -15.36 20.57 53.83
CA LEU A 395 -14.36 21.19 54.70
C LEU A 395 -14.86 22.49 55.34
N CYS A 396 -15.66 23.29 54.61
CA CYS A 396 -16.25 24.49 55.18
C CYS A 396 -17.25 24.15 56.30
N GLU A 397 -18.11 23.15 56.09
CA GLU A 397 -19.01 22.66 57.13
C GLU A 397 -18.24 22.20 58.39
N SER A 398 -17.13 21.48 58.21
CA SER A 398 -16.25 21.09 59.31
C SER A 398 -15.62 22.29 60.02
N MET A 399 -15.19 23.32 59.30
CA MET A 399 -14.69 24.57 59.90
C MET A 399 -15.78 25.27 60.72
N THR A 400 -16.99 25.39 60.18
CA THR A 400 -18.12 25.98 60.91
C THR A 400 -18.46 25.20 62.18
N GLN A 401 -18.41 23.85 62.14
CA GLN A 401 -18.60 23.01 63.32
C GLN A 401 -17.49 23.21 64.36
N LEU A 402 -16.22 23.34 63.94
CA LEU A 402 -15.11 23.63 64.85
C LEU A 402 -15.26 25.03 65.50
N GLU A 403 -15.65 26.03 64.73
CA GLU A 403 -15.91 27.40 65.24
C GLU A 403 -17.05 27.41 66.26
N GLU A 404 -18.12 26.63 66.04
CA GLU A 404 -19.21 26.48 66.99
C GLU A 404 -18.74 25.79 68.28
N VAL A 405 -17.98 24.70 68.16
CA VAL A 405 -17.38 24.01 69.30
C VAL A 405 -16.46 24.94 70.09
N ASP A 406 -15.65 25.75 69.43
CA ASP A 406 -14.75 26.71 70.07
C ASP A 406 -15.53 27.79 70.81
N ARG A 407 -16.55 28.40 70.18
CA ARG A 407 -17.41 29.40 70.81
C ARG A 407 -18.05 28.86 72.10
N ASN A 408 -18.60 27.65 72.04
CA ASN A 408 -19.23 27.01 73.19
C ASN A 408 -18.20 26.59 74.26
N THR A 409 -16.99 26.20 73.85
CA THR A 409 -15.89 25.87 74.77
C THR A 409 -15.40 27.10 75.53
N VAL A 410 -15.33 28.27 74.88
CA VAL A 410 -15.01 29.54 75.54
C VAL A 410 -16.05 29.89 76.59
N ALA A 411 -17.34 29.85 76.24
CA ALA A 411 -18.43 30.11 77.19
C ALA A 411 -18.38 29.18 78.41
N LEU A 412 -18.02 27.90 78.21
CA LEU A 412 -17.89 26.94 79.30
C LEU A 412 -16.65 27.23 80.19
N ALA A 413 -15.56 27.72 79.60
CA ALA A 413 -14.37 28.13 80.34
C ALA A 413 -14.62 29.41 81.17
N GLU A 414 -15.36 30.37 80.63
CA GLU A 414 -15.82 31.57 81.35
C GLU A 414 -16.70 31.19 82.53
N ARG A 415 -17.71 30.33 82.33
CA ARG A 415 -18.55 29.81 83.42
C ARG A 415 -17.75 29.08 84.49
N ALA A 416 -16.74 28.30 84.10
CA ALA A 416 -15.83 27.67 85.06
C ALA A 416 -14.97 28.70 85.83
N SER A 417 -14.68 29.87 85.24
CA SER A 417 -14.04 30.97 85.95
C SER A 417 -14.99 31.59 86.97
N ASP A 418 -16.25 31.82 86.61
CA ASP A 418 -17.28 32.36 87.50
C ASP A 418 -17.50 31.45 88.70
N ILE A 419 -17.60 30.13 88.48
CA ILE A 419 -17.70 29.13 89.56
C ILE A 419 -16.54 29.26 90.55
N LYS A 420 -15.31 29.54 90.09
CA LYS A 420 -14.18 29.74 91.00
C LYS A 420 -14.34 30.98 91.86
N GLY A 421 -14.93 32.05 91.31
CA GLY A 421 -15.27 33.26 92.05
C GLY A 421 -16.34 32.98 93.10
N ASP A 422 -17.45 32.36 92.69
CA ASP A 422 -18.60 32.08 93.55
C ASP A 422 -18.26 31.11 94.69
N VAL A 423 -17.41 30.12 94.43
CA VAL A 423 -16.86 29.22 95.45
C VAL A 423 -16.19 30.01 96.59
N VAL A 424 -15.40 31.04 96.25
CA VAL A 424 -14.72 31.88 97.26
C VAL A 424 -15.75 32.64 98.09
N VAL A 425 -16.78 33.20 97.43
CA VAL A 425 -17.88 33.92 98.10
C VAL A 425 -18.62 33.02 99.09
N HIS A 426 -19.02 31.81 98.68
CA HIS A 426 -19.73 30.89 99.58
C HIS A 426 -18.86 30.42 100.74
N ARG A 427 -17.58 30.15 100.48
CA ARG A 427 -16.63 29.77 101.53
C ARG A 427 -16.45 30.89 102.56
N ASP A 428 -16.26 32.12 102.10
CA ASP A 428 -16.00 33.25 102.99
C ASP A 428 -17.27 33.61 103.79
N ARG A 429 -18.45 33.53 103.18
CA ARG A 429 -19.75 33.64 103.89
C ARG A 429 -19.90 32.59 104.98
N ALA A 430 -19.65 31.32 104.67
CA ALA A 430 -19.73 30.23 105.63
C ALA A 430 -18.70 30.39 106.77
N ALA A 431 -17.48 30.84 106.46
CA ALA A 431 -16.44 31.09 107.46
C ALA A 431 -16.85 32.19 108.46
N VAL A 432 -17.37 33.32 107.97
CA VAL A 432 -17.86 34.42 108.82
C VAL A 432 -19.02 33.95 109.70
N ALA A 433 -19.96 33.19 109.14
CA ALA A 433 -21.08 32.64 109.89
C ALA A 433 -20.63 31.64 110.97
N ALA A 434 -19.72 30.71 110.64
CA ALA A 434 -19.17 29.77 111.60
C ALA A 434 -18.47 30.48 112.76
N HIS A 435 -17.68 31.52 112.47
CA HIS A 435 -17.02 32.33 113.49
C HIS A 435 -18.02 33.06 114.38
N SER A 436 -19.07 33.65 113.81
CA SER A 436 -20.14 34.30 114.59
C SER A 436 -20.88 33.32 115.51
N ALA A 437 -21.10 32.08 115.04
CA ALA A 437 -21.68 31.02 115.85
C ALA A 437 -20.76 30.62 117.00
N GLU A 438 -19.45 30.50 116.74
CA GLU A 438 -18.42 30.23 117.75
C GLU A 438 -18.37 31.34 118.81
N GLU A 439 -18.37 32.62 118.41
CA GLU A 439 -18.44 33.76 119.33
C GLU A 439 -19.72 33.72 120.18
N ALA A 440 -20.87 33.38 119.60
CA ALA A 440 -22.11 33.19 120.36
C ALA A 440 -21.99 32.05 121.38
N ALA A 441 -21.40 30.93 120.97
CA ALA A 441 -21.08 29.81 121.86
C ALA A 441 -20.14 30.21 122.99
N THR A 442 -19.14 31.08 122.80
CA THR A 442 -18.31 31.56 123.93
C THR A 442 -19.13 32.38 124.95
N ARG A 443 -20.14 33.12 124.49
CA ARG A 443 -21.01 33.95 125.34
C ARG A 443 -22.07 33.15 126.11
N ALA A 444 -22.61 32.06 125.53
CA ALA A 444 -23.67 31.28 126.17
C ALA A 444 -23.66 29.78 125.83
N ALA A 445 -23.84 28.91 126.83
CA ALA A 445 -23.87 27.46 126.65
C ALA A 445 -25.03 26.97 125.79
N ALA A 446 -26.16 27.68 125.83
CA ALA A 446 -27.32 27.38 125.00
C ALA A 446 -27.03 27.49 123.49
N ALA A 447 -25.93 28.15 123.08
CA ALA A 447 -25.53 28.30 121.69
C ALA A 447 -24.57 27.20 121.19
N ASP A 448 -24.02 26.34 122.06
CA ASP A 448 -22.97 25.37 121.70
C ASP A 448 -23.41 24.33 120.66
N ALA A 449 -24.65 23.84 120.76
CA ALA A 449 -25.18 22.87 119.82
C ALA A 449 -25.31 23.46 118.40
N TYR A 450 -25.78 24.71 118.30
CA TYR A 450 -25.90 25.42 117.04
C TYR A 450 -24.54 25.84 116.47
N ALA A 451 -23.56 26.20 117.31
CA ALA A 451 -22.20 26.46 116.87
C ALA A 451 -21.51 25.20 116.33
N SER A 452 -21.74 24.04 116.96
CA SER A 452 -21.24 22.74 116.47
C SER A 452 -21.88 22.37 115.12
N GLN A 453 -23.18 22.62 114.95
CA GLN A 453 -23.85 22.46 113.66
C GLN A 453 -23.29 23.41 112.60
N ALA A 454 -23.09 24.68 112.92
CA ALA A 454 -22.49 25.65 112.00
C ALA A 454 -21.07 25.23 111.57
N ALA A 455 -20.25 24.71 112.50
CA ALA A 455 -18.92 24.21 112.19
C ALA A 455 -18.95 22.98 111.25
N ASN A 456 -19.88 22.05 111.45
CA ASN A 456 -20.04 20.89 110.57
C ASN A 456 -20.46 21.31 109.15
N GLU A 457 -21.50 22.15 109.04
CA GLU A 457 -21.98 22.65 107.74
C GLU A 457 -20.91 23.50 107.03
N TYR A 458 -20.07 24.22 107.78
CA TYR A 458 -18.94 24.96 107.23
C TYR A 458 -17.90 24.02 106.60
N LEU A 459 -17.58 22.90 107.25
CA LEU A 459 -16.63 21.91 106.71
C LEU A 459 -17.16 21.27 105.43
N GLU A 460 -18.45 20.90 105.38
CA GLU A 460 -19.09 20.36 104.17
C GLU A 460 -19.11 21.40 103.03
N SER A 461 -19.40 22.67 103.35
CA SER A 461 -19.33 23.77 102.38
C SER A 461 -17.92 23.93 101.79
N ILE A 462 -16.87 23.85 102.63
CA ILE A 462 -15.48 23.94 102.19
C ILE A 462 -15.12 22.79 101.25
N GLU A 463 -15.55 21.56 101.56
CA GLU A 463 -15.19 20.40 100.76
C GLU A 463 -15.87 20.45 99.39
N ALA A 464 -17.17 20.74 99.34
CA ALA A 464 -17.89 20.99 98.09
C ALA A 464 -17.27 22.15 97.28
N ALA A 465 -16.85 23.22 97.96
CA ALA A 465 -16.14 24.35 97.36
C ALA A 465 -14.79 23.93 96.74
N LYS A 466 -13.98 23.13 97.43
CA LYS A 466 -12.71 22.62 96.91
C LYS A 466 -12.92 21.75 95.68
N ASP A 467 -13.89 20.85 95.73
CA ASP A 467 -14.20 19.94 94.62
C ASP A 467 -14.73 20.71 93.40
N ALA A 468 -15.64 21.67 93.61
CA ALA A 468 -16.12 22.57 92.56
C ALA A 468 -14.95 23.31 91.90
N ARG A 469 -14.04 23.88 92.70
CA ARG A 469 -12.84 24.58 92.22
C ARG A 469 -11.90 23.67 91.44
N LEU A 470 -11.73 22.42 91.89
CA LEU A 470 -10.87 21.44 91.24
C LEU A 470 -11.43 21.04 89.86
N VAL A 471 -12.73 20.76 89.77
CA VAL A 471 -13.39 20.47 88.49
C VAL A 471 -13.32 21.70 87.56
N ALA A 472 -13.60 22.90 88.06
CA ALA A 472 -13.50 24.15 87.30
C ALA A 472 -12.07 24.41 86.76
N ASN A 473 -11.04 24.10 87.54
CA ASN A 473 -9.65 24.16 87.06
C ASN A 473 -9.36 23.15 85.94
N ARG A 474 -9.89 21.93 86.04
CA ARG A 474 -9.75 20.91 84.98
C ARG A 474 -10.48 21.34 83.70
N ILE A 475 -11.66 21.93 83.81
CA ILE A 475 -12.41 22.48 82.67
C ILE A 475 -11.55 23.52 81.95
N ALA A 476 -11.07 24.54 82.65
CA ALA A 476 -10.26 25.61 82.05
C ALA A 476 -9.01 25.07 81.33
N LYS A 477 -8.29 24.11 81.94
CA LYS A 477 -7.08 23.50 81.34
C LYS A 477 -7.41 22.65 80.12
N THR A 478 -8.54 21.96 80.11
CA THR A 478 -8.95 21.12 78.97
C THR A 478 -9.54 21.96 77.85
N ALA A 479 -10.33 22.99 78.17
CA ALA A 479 -10.83 23.98 77.22
C ALA A 479 -9.68 24.67 76.48
N ALA A 480 -8.67 25.19 77.18
CA ALA A 480 -7.52 25.83 76.55
C ALA A 480 -6.76 24.91 75.57
N ARG A 481 -6.63 23.63 75.91
CA ARG A 481 -6.02 22.62 75.02
C ARG A 481 -6.89 22.31 73.81
N SER A 482 -8.21 22.22 74.01
CA SER A 482 -9.18 21.98 72.94
C SER A 482 -9.17 23.13 71.92
N LEU A 483 -9.27 24.37 72.40
CA LEU A 483 -9.24 25.58 71.55
C LEU A 483 -7.97 25.66 70.70
N LYS A 484 -6.81 25.38 71.29
CA LYS A 484 -5.54 25.34 70.53
C LYS A 484 -5.55 24.24 69.46
N THR A 485 -6.04 23.05 69.81
CA THR A 485 -6.09 21.91 68.87
C THR A 485 -7.02 22.20 67.70
N ASN A 486 -8.18 22.81 67.97
CA ASN A 486 -9.15 23.20 66.96
C ASN A 486 -8.61 24.31 66.05
N ALA A 487 -7.93 25.32 66.60
CA ALA A 487 -7.22 26.33 65.82
C ALA A 487 -6.17 25.73 64.88
N ASP A 488 -5.33 24.82 65.39
CA ASP A 488 -4.33 24.11 64.59
C ASP A 488 -4.97 23.22 63.50
N HIS A 489 -6.18 22.68 63.74
CA HIS A 489 -6.93 21.90 62.77
C HIS A 489 -7.50 22.81 61.67
N MET A 490 -8.16 23.90 62.03
CA MET A 490 -8.70 24.88 61.07
C MET A 490 -7.61 25.47 60.17
N GLN A 491 -6.43 25.80 60.73
CA GLN A 491 -5.29 26.27 59.95
C GLN A 491 -4.79 25.21 58.96
N ARG A 492 -4.73 23.93 59.39
CA ARG A 492 -4.37 22.81 58.50
C ARG A 492 -5.37 22.62 57.37
N ILE A 493 -6.68 22.72 57.64
CA ILE A 493 -7.72 22.67 56.60
C ILE A 493 -7.47 23.74 55.55
N GLY A 494 -7.29 25.00 55.97
CA GLY A 494 -7.06 26.12 55.05
C GLY A 494 -5.79 25.95 54.21
N ALA A 495 -4.67 25.59 54.83
CA ALA A 495 -3.39 25.42 54.15
C ALA A 495 -3.40 24.24 53.16
N SER A 496 -3.92 23.07 53.58
CA SER A 496 -4.00 21.89 52.71
C SER A 496 -4.92 22.13 51.52
N PHE A 497 -6.09 22.75 51.74
CA PHE A 497 -6.99 23.07 50.64
C PHE A 497 -6.37 24.02 49.62
N SER A 498 -5.75 25.11 50.07
CA SER A 498 -5.07 26.06 49.17
C SER A 498 -3.95 25.39 48.37
N ASN A 499 -3.15 24.53 49.01
CA ASN A 499 -2.12 23.75 48.35
C ASN A 499 -2.70 22.78 47.30
N THR A 500 -3.76 22.04 47.63
CA THR A 500 -4.44 21.14 46.69
C THR A 500 -5.00 21.91 45.48
N VAL A 501 -5.66 23.06 45.68
CA VAL A 501 -6.14 23.90 44.57
C VAL A 501 -4.96 24.25 43.65
N LYS A 502 -3.87 24.78 44.21
CA LYS A 502 -2.66 25.14 43.44
C LYS A 502 -2.06 23.94 42.69
N MET A 503 -2.03 22.77 43.33
CA MET A 503 -1.49 21.55 42.74
C MET A 503 -2.38 20.96 41.65
N VAL A 504 -3.70 21.16 41.70
CA VAL A 504 -4.63 20.65 40.70
C VAL A 504 -4.75 21.61 39.51
N SER A 505 -4.80 22.92 39.78
CA SER A 505 -4.98 23.95 38.76
C SER A 505 -3.70 24.49 38.14
N GLY A 506 -2.53 24.25 38.76
CA GLY A 506 -1.28 24.90 38.39
C GLY A 506 -1.34 26.42 38.60
N GLU A 507 -0.64 27.19 37.78
CA GLU A 507 -0.64 28.66 37.82
C GLU A 507 -1.93 29.31 37.28
N ALA A 508 -2.82 28.52 36.69
CA ALA A 508 -4.00 29.01 35.98
C ALA A 508 -5.13 29.52 36.90
N CYS A 509 -4.95 29.48 38.22
CA CYS A 509 -5.99 29.88 39.16
C CYS A 509 -5.49 30.82 40.26
N ASN A 510 -6.35 31.76 40.65
CA ASN A 510 -6.04 32.72 41.70
C ASN A 510 -6.00 32.01 43.06
N VAL A 511 -4.84 32.02 43.72
CA VAL A 511 -4.51 31.16 44.87
C VAL A 511 -5.19 31.60 46.18
N SER A 512 -5.91 32.73 46.17
CA SER A 512 -6.60 33.30 47.34
C SER A 512 -7.98 32.68 47.62
N VAL A 513 -8.19 31.41 47.27
CA VAL A 513 -9.47 30.73 47.50
C VAL A 513 -9.60 30.32 48.97
N SER A 514 -10.54 30.95 49.67
CA SER A 514 -10.97 30.50 51.00
C SER A 514 -11.79 29.21 50.90
N VAL A 515 -11.61 28.28 51.85
CA VAL A 515 -12.40 27.05 51.98
C VAL A 515 -13.91 27.38 52.03
N CYS A 516 -14.28 28.39 52.82
CA CYS A 516 -15.65 28.87 52.94
C CYS A 516 -16.04 29.95 51.93
N GLY A 517 -15.25 30.12 50.87
CA GLY A 517 -15.54 31.07 49.78
C GLY A 517 -16.59 30.59 48.79
N GLY A 518 -16.63 31.23 47.62
CA GLY A 518 -17.47 30.84 46.48
C GLY A 518 -17.02 29.54 45.81
N GLU A 519 -17.72 29.16 44.73
CA GLU A 519 -17.33 28.03 43.90
C GLU A 519 -15.99 28.27 43.19
N ILE A 520 -15.21 27.22 43.02
CA ILE A 520 -13.93 27.25 42.33
C ILE A 520 -14.16 27.07 40.83
N GLU A 521 -13.78 28.09 40.06
CA GLU A 521 -13.85 28.08 38.59
C GLU A 521 -12.50 27.72 37.93
N CYS A 522 -11.57 27.12 38.68
CA CYS A 522 -10.27 26.71 38.15
C CYS A 522 -10.42 25.59 37.10
N THR A 523 -9.58 25.64 36.06
CA THR A 523 -9.39 24.50 35.17
C THR A 523 -8.34 23.55 35.75
N VAL A 524 -8.62 22.24 35.76
CA VAL A 524 -7.64 21.21 36.12
C VAL A 524 -6.62 21.09 34.98
N THR A 525 -5.38 21.50 35.22
CA THR A 525 -4.32 21.49 34.19
C THR A 525 -3.29 20.38 34.39
N GLN A 526 -3.20 19.86 35.61
CA GLN A 526 -2.27 18.78 35.93
C GLN A 526 -2.78 17.40 35.51
N ASP A 527 -1.93 16.41 35.73
CA ASP A 527 -2.23 14.99 35.53
C ASP A 527 -3.48 14.55 36.31
N LEU A 528 -4.34 13.75 35.66
CA LEU A 528 -5.65 13.37 36.19
C LEU A 528 -5.54 12.52 37.46
N ASP A 529 -4.65 11.51 37.47
CA ASP A 529 -4.48 10.60 38.60
C ASP A 529 -3.91 11.32 39.82
N LYS A 530 -2.89 12.17 39.61
CA LYS A 530 -2.35 13.02 40.67
C LYS A 530 -3.43 13.95 41.23
N SER A 531 -4.18 14.62 40.35
CA SER A 531 -5.24 15.54 40.78
C SER A 531 -6.31 14.84 41.61
N LEU A 532 -6.74 13.64 41.19
CA LEU A 532 -7.71 12.83 41.92
C LEU A 532 -7.21 12.47 43.33
N LYS A 533 -5.95 12.07 43.45
CA LYS A 533 -5.35 11.71 44.74
C LYS A 533 -5.34 12.89 45.69
N GLU A 534 -4.86 14.04 45.24
CA GLU A 534 -4.78 15.26 46.06
C GLU A 534 -6.16 15.73 46.54
N ILE A 535 -7.18 15.60 45.69
CA ILE A 535 -8.56 15.93 46.07
C ILE A 535 -9.10 14.94 47.11
N ARG A 536 -8.81 13.64 46.97
CA ARG A 536 -9.25 12.61 47.93
C ARG A 536 -8.62 12.78 49.30
N ASP A 537 -7.35 13.16 49.36
CA ASP A 537 -6.61 13.34 50.62
C ASP A 537 -7.22 14.45 51.50
N LEU A 538 -7.97 15.40 50.92
CA LEU A 538 -8.72 16.43 51.66
C LEU A 538 -9.81 15.84 52.57
N SER A 539 -10.42 14.71 52.20
CA SER A 539 -11.54 14.12 52.95
C SER A 539 -11.17 13.76 54.40
N ALA A 540 -9.91 13.39 54.66
CA ALA A 540 -9.44 13.07 56.00
C ALA A 540 -9.46 14.27 56.95
N LEU A 541 -9.38 15.49 56.42
CA LEU A 541 -9.35 16.73 57.19
C LEU A 541 -10.74 17.17 57.66
N ALA A 542 -11.81 16.68 57.03
CA ALA A 542 -13.20 17.00 57.40
C ALA A 542 -13.66 16.35 58.72
N ASN A 543 -12.89 15.41 59.27
CA ASN A 543 -13.28 14.67 60.48
C ASN A 543 -13.11 15.51 61.76
N VAL A 544 -14.21 16.00 62.32
CA VAL A 544 -14.23 16.79 63.57
C VAL A 544 -14.66 15.99 64.80
N THR A 545 -14.85 14.67 64.68
CA THR A 545 -15.41 13.80 65.72
C THR A 545 -14.72 13.94 67.08
N ASN A 546 -13.39 14.09 67.08
CA ASN A 546 -12.63 14.22 68.32
C ASN A 546 -12.92 15.54 69.05
N ALA A 547 -13.10 16.64 68.31
CA ALA A 547 -13.45 17.95 68.88
C ALA A 547 -14.85 17.90 69.51
N THR A 548 -15.83 17.35 68.80
CA THR A 548 -17.21 17.17 69.31
C THR A 548 -17.24 16.29 70.56
N ARG A 549 -16.47 15.19 70.58
CA ARG A 549 -16.37 14.31 71.74
C ARG A 549 -15.75 15.00 72.95
N LEU A 550 -14.66 15.75 72.77
CA LEU A 550 -14.01 16.49 73.85
C LEU A 550 -14.93 17.58 74.42
N PHE A 551 -15.67 18.26 73.54
CA PHE A 551 -16.65 19.25 73.96
C PHE A 551 -17.77 18.63 74.81
N ALA A 552 -18.32 17.48 74.40
CA ALA A 552 -19.33 16.78 75.21
C ALA A 552 -18.81 16.41 76.62
N GLN A 553 -17.54 16.02 76.74
CA GLN A 553 -16.90 15.76 78.04
C GLN A 553 -16.77 17.02 78.91
N LEU A 554 -16.47 18.16 78.27
CA LEU A 554 -16.41 19.45 78.95
C LEU A 554 -17.79 19.85 79.47
N VAL A 555 -18.86 19.72 78.67
CA VAL A 555 -20.25 20.02 79.07
C VAL A 555 -20.63 19.24 80.34
N SER A 556 -20.43 17.92 80.33
CA SER A 556 -20.71 17.07 81.50
C SER A 556 -19.88 17.47 82.74
N SER A 557 -18.62 17.89 82.53
CA SER A 557 -17.79 18.40 83.63
C SER A 557 -18.32 19.74 84.18
N GLY A 558 -18.85 20.60 83.32
CA GLY A 558 -19.45 21.88 83.69
C GLY A 558 -20.74 21.72 84.50
N GLU A 559 -21.57 20.75 84.13
CA GLU A 559 -22.76 20.36 84.92
C GLU A 559 -22.35 19.92 86.33
N LYS A 560 -21.36 19.03 86.44
CA LYS A 560 -20.83 18.57 87.73
C LYS A 560 -20.25 19.71 88.57
N ALA A 561 -19.52 20.65 87.96
CA ALA A 561 -18.99 21.81 88.66
C ALA A 561 -20.11 22.72 89.21
N THR A 562 -21.19 22.87 88.45
CA THR A 562 -22.38 23.65 88.86
C THR A 562 -23.10 22.98 90.02
N GLU A 563 -23.27 21.66 89.98
CA GLU A 563 -23.86 20.87 91.08
C GLU A 563 -23.09 21.05 92.39
N LEU A 564 -21.76 20.91 92.33
CA LEU A 564 -20.89 21.10 93.51
C LEU A 564 -20.93 22.54 94.05
N LEU A 565 -21.05 23.53 93.17
CA LEU A 565 -21.23 24.93 93.59
C LEU A 565 -22.57 25.13 94.33
N MET A 566 -23.66 24.55 93.83
CA MET A 566 -24.96 24.61 94.50
C MET A 566 -24.91 23.94 95.87
N GLU A 567 -24.22 22.80 96.00
CA GLU A 567 -24.06 22.12 97.29
C GLU A 567 -23.24 22.98 98.27
N ALA A 568 -22.14 23.60 97.81
CA ALA A 568 -21.36 24.55 98.60
C ALA A 568 -22.22 25.74 99.09
N SER A 569 -23.07 26.30 98.22
CA SER A 569 -24.01 27.37 98.57
C SER A 569 -25.05 26.92 99.59
N LYS A 570 -25.58 25.70 99.45
CA LYS A 570 -26.58 25.14 100.36
C LYS A 570 -26.01 24.97 101.76
N HIS A 571 -24.82 24.39 101.88
CA HIS A 571 -24.12 24.27 103.16
C HIS A 571 -23.76 25.64 103.75
N ALA A 572 -23.30 26.60 102.93
CA ALA A 572 -23.04 27.96 103.41
C ALA A 572 -24.30 28.64 104.00
N ASN A 573 -25.45 28.49 103.34
CA ASN A 573 -26.73 28.99 103.86
C ASN A 573 -27.14 28.27 105.16
N ALA A 574 -26.88 26.97 105.28
CA ALA A 574 -27.13 26.21 106.50
C ALA A 574 -26.23 26.67 107.66
N THR A 575 -24.94 26.95 107.38
CA THR A 575 -24.02 27.57 108.34
C THR A 575 -24.54 28.92 108.82
N GLU A 576 -24.99 29.79 107.91
CA GLU A 576 -25.58 31.09 108.26
C GLU A 576 -26.83 30.95 109.13
N SER A 577 -27.71 29.98 108.82
CA SER A 577 -28.91 29.72 109.61
C SER A 577 -28.56 29.23 111.02
N ALA A 578 -27.63 28.29 111.14
CA ALA A 578 -27.16 27.77 112.43
C ALA A 578 -26.46 28.88 113.25
N ALA A 579 -25.68 29.75 112.60
CA ALA A 579 -25.06 30.90 113.25
C ALA A 579 -26.09 31.89 113.80
N ARG A 580 -27.14 32.21 113.05
CA ARG A 580 -28.25 33.05 113.54
C ARG A 580 -28.95 32.42 114.75
N ALA A 581 -29.18 31.11 114.71
CA ALA A 581 -29.76 30.38 115.84
C ALA A 581 -28.84 30.41 117.08
N ALA A 582 -27.52 30.26 116.89
CA ALA A 582 -26.53 30.38 117.95
C ALA A 582 -26.53 31.79 118.57
N VAL A 583 -26.54 32.84 117.75
CA VAL A 583 -26.60 34.24 118.22
C VAL A 583 -27.90 34.48 119.00
N ALA A 584 -29.05 34.06 118.48
CA ALA A 584 -30.34 34.20 119.15
C ALA A 584 -30.39 33.44 120.49
N ALA A 585 -29.85 32.23 120.54
CA ALA A 585 -29.74 31.44 121.77
C ALA A 585 -28.85 32.14 122.80
N ALA A 586 -27.75 32.76 122.37
CA ALA A 586 -26.87 33.52 123.23
C ALA A 586 -27.50 34.82 123.74
N GLU A 587 -28.29 35.50 122.93
CA GLU A 587 -29.03 36.70 123.33
C GLU A 587 -30.18 36.39 124.29
N GLY A 588 -30.94 35.32 124.06
CA GLY A 588 -31.96 34.84 124.99
C GLY A 588 -31.38 34.42 126.34
N ALA A 589 -30.12 33.93 126.35
CA ALA A 589 -29.40 33.58 127.56
C ALA A 589 -28.86 34.80 128.34
N LYS A 590 -28.94 36.04 127.82
CA LYS A 590 -28.59 37.26 128.59
C LYS A 590 -29.51 37.48 129.81
N CYS A 591 -30.69 36.84 129.84
CA CYS A 591 -31.60 36.84 130.98
C CYS A 591 -31.42 35.63 131.91
N ALA A 592 -30.36 34.81 131.71
CA ALA A 592 -30.08 33.65 132.56
C ALA A 592 -29.38 34.04 133.88
N PRO A 593 -29.64 33.35 135.00
CA PRO A 593 -29.03 33.67 136.30
C PRO A 593 -27.49 33.60 136.25
N ILE A 594 -26.83 34.54 136.93
CA ILE A 594 -25.36 34.71 137.03
C ILE A 594 -24.58 33.40 137.31
N TYR A 595 -25.20 32.44 138.00
CA TYR A 595 -24.61 31.14 138.36
C TYR A 595 -24.17 30.31 137.13
N THR A 596 -24.90 30.37 136.02
CA THR A 596 -24.57 29.61 134.79
C THR A 596 -23.35 30.16 134.04
N GLN A 597 -23.02 31.45 134.17
CA GLN A 597 -21.78 32.01 133.60
C GLN A 597 -20.53 31.67 134.45
N MET A 598 -20.66 31.57 135.79
CA MET A 598 -19.54 31.20 136.68
C MET A 598 -19.05 29.75 136.46
N LEU A 599 -19.96 28.80 136.23
CA LEU A 599 -19.61 27.39 135.93
C LEU A 599 -18.78 27.24 134.65
N ARG A 600 -18.93 28.16 133.71
CA ARG A 600 -18.23 28.13 132.42
C ARG A 600 -16.84 28.76 132.46
N MET A 601 -16.68 29.84 133.23
CA MET A 601 -15.34 30.35 133.56
C MET A 601 -14.49 29.27 134.27
N LEU A 602 -15.11 28.50 135.17
CA LEU A 602 -14.47 27.35 135.82
C LEU A 602 -14.16 26.22 134.81
N GLY A 603 -15.09 25.85 133.93
CA GLY A 603 -14.85 24.81 132.91
C GLY A 603 -13.72 25.13 131.92
N ASN A 604 -13.55 26.40 131.54
CA ASN A 604 -12.44 26.82 130.67
C ASN A 604 -11.09 26.97 131.41
N LEU A 605 -11.10 27.20 132.74
CA LEU A 605 -9.90 27.13 133.58
C LEU A 605 -9.36 25.69 133.73
N PHE A 606 -10.19 24.66 133.53
CA PHE A 606 -9.82 23.24 133.58
C PHE A 606 -9.56 22.60 132.20
N ARG A 607 -9.56 23.39 131.12
CA ARG A 607 -9.31 22.90 129.73
C ARG A 607 -8.04 23.47 129.06
N ARG A 608 -7.25 24.26 129.78
CA ARG A 608 -5.78 24.31 129.55
C ARG A 608 -5.16 23.12 130.29
#